data_AF-A0A936YRI4-F1
#
_entry.id   AF-A0A936YRI4-F1
#
_cell.length_a   1.000
_cell.length_b   1.000
_cell.length_c   1.000
_cell.angle_alpha   90.00
_cell.angle_beta   90.00
_cell.angle_gamma   90.00
#
_symmetry.space_group_name_H-M   'P 1'
#
loop_
_entity.id
_entity.type
_entity.pdbx_description
1 polymer ?
#
loop_
_entity_poly.entity_id
_entity_poly.type
_entity_poly.pdbx_seq_one_letter_code
_entity_poly.pdbx_strand_id
1 'polypeptide(L)'
;MSAPDLDALDLLRRRVERVAEVSALTAKAMKLSQATSGMEMDVLRIELEIGRNPGNAQLAQELHQIEDSVETMREAQAACAEEIAAAEEDVAVLDRLIAAARGG
;
A
#
# COMPACT_ATOMS: atom_id res chain seq x y z
N MET A 1 9.75 -19.72 34.27
CA MET A 1 10.10 -19.07 32.99
C MET A 1 11.48 -18.49 33.16
N SER A 2 12.45 -19.01 32.41
CA SER A 2 13.81 -18.46 32.41
C SER A 2 13.85 -17.21 31.53
N ALA A 3 14.80 -16.30 31.77
CA ALA A 3 15.03 -15.10 30.94
C ALA A 3 14.99 -15.34 29.39
N PRO A 4 15.57 -16.42 28.82
CA PRO A 4 15.44 -16.72 27.40
C PRO A 4 14.02 -17.03 26.91
N ASP A 5 13.12 -17.54 27.77
CA ASP A 5 11.72 -17.81 27.41
C ASP A 5 10.92 -16.51 27.24
N LEU A 6 11.26 -15.48 28.03
CA LEU A 6 10.66 -14.15 27.95
C LEU A 6 11.08 -13.43 26.66
N ASP A 7 12.35 -13.55 26.27
CA ASP A 7 12.89 -12.98 25.03
C ASP A 7 12.26 -13.61 23.77
N ALA A 8 12.09 -14.94 23.76
CA ALA A 8 11.43 -15.64 22.67
C ALA A 8 9.94 -15.29 22.53
N LEU A 9 9.22 -15.12 23.64
CA LEU A 9 7.81 -14.71 23.64
C LEU A 9 7.65 -13.27 23.14
N ASP A 10 8.56 -12.37 23.51
CA ASP A 10 8.56 -10.99 23.05
C ASP A 10 8.84 -10.86 21.55
N LEU A 11 9.80 -11.63 21.03
CA LEU A 11 10.07 -11.70 19.59
C LEU A 11 8.85 -12.21 18.81
N LEU A 12 8.17 -13.25 19.31
CA LEU A 12 6.95 -13.79 18.71
C LEU A 12 5.81 -12.76 18.71
N ARG A 13 5.62 -12.04 19.82
CA ARG A 13 4.62 -10.97 19.91
C ARG A 13 4.87 -9.88 18.87
N ARG A 14 6.10 -9.37 18.80
CA ARG A 14 6.50 -8.35 17.81
C ARG A 14 6.31 -8.83 16.36
N ARG A 15 6.59 -10.11 16.10
CA ARG A 15 6.37 -10.72 14.78
C ARG A 15 4.89 -10.72 14.41
N VAL A 16 4.00 -11.09 15.34
CA VAL A 16 2.55 -11.07 15.10
C VAL A 16 2.06 -9.65 14.82
N GLU A 17 2.53 -8.66 15.59
CA GLU A 17 2.21 -7.24 15.37
C GLU A 17 2.64 -6.77 13.97
N ARG A 18 3.87 -7.10 13.55
CA ARG A 18 4.37 -6.75 12.21
C ARG A 18 3.62 -7.44 11.08
N VAL A 19 3.26 -8.70 11.24
CA VAL A 19 2.43 -9.41 10.23
C VAL A 19 1.04 -8.79 10.13
N ALA A 20 0.45 -8.34 11.25
CA ALA A 20 -0.82 -7.63 11.23
C ALA A 20 -0.70 -6.27 10.50
N GLU A 21 0.40 -5.55 10.72
CA GLU A 21 0.72 -4.31 10.00
C GLU A 21 0.89 -4.54 8.49
N VAL A 22 1.67 -5.53 8.06
CA VAL A 22 1.80 -5.92 6.64
C VAL A 22 0.44 -6.23 6.03
N SER A 23 -0.43 -6.93 6.76
CA SER A 23 -1.78 -7.26 6.29
C SER A 23 -2.65 -6.01 6.11
N ALA A 24 -2.56 -5.06 7.05
CA ALA A 24 -3.29 -3.79 6.98
C ALA A 24 -2.79 -2.91 5.82
N LEU A 25 -1.47 -2.84 5.64
CA LEU A 25 -0.84 -2.12 4.53
C LEU A 25 -1.19 -2.76 3.18
N THR A 26 -1.20 -4.08 3.08
CA THR A 26 -1.63 -4.80 1.88
C THR A 26 -3.09 -4.47 1.54
N ALA A 27 -3.98 -4.45 2.54
CA ALA A 27 -5.37 -4.05 2.33
C ALA A 27 -5.50 -2.57 1.89
N LYS A 28 -4.68 -1.67 2.44
CA LYS A 28 -4.59 -0.26 2.00
C LYS A 28 -4.13 -0.17 0.55
N ALA A 29 -3.08 -0.90 0.16
CA ALA A 29 -2.59 -0.96 -1.23
C ALA A 29 -3.67 -1.45 -2.21
N MET A 30 -4.41 -2.50 -1.85
CA MET A 30 -5.53 -3.00 -2.67
C MET A 30 -6.63 -1.95 -2.86
N LYS A 31 -6.99 -1.22 -1.80
CA LYS A 31 -7.98 -0.13 -1.88
C LYS A 31 -7.51 1.00 -2.78
N LEU A 32 -6.24 1.42 -2.64
CA LEU A 32 -5.64 2.44 -3.50
C LEU A 32 -5.58 1.99 -4.96
N SER A 33 -5.25 0.73 -5.22
CA SER A 33 -5.27 0.14 -6.56
C SER A 33 -6.66 0.19 -7.17
N GLN A 34 -7.67 -0.28 -6.44
CA GLN A 34 -9.06 -0.26 -6.90
C GLN A 34 -9.55 1.16 -7.18
N ALA A 35 -9.26 2.13 -6.30
CA ALA A 35 -9.64 3.52 -6.48
C ALA A 35 -8.97 4.14 -7.71
N THR A 36 -7.68 3.86 -7.92
CA THR A 36 -6.93 4.36 -9.08
C THR A 36 -7.49 3.80 -10.37
N SER A 37 -7.78 2.50 -10.44
CA SER A 37 -8.41 1.91 -11.63
C SER A 37 -9.79 2.52 -11.92
N GLY A 38 -10.56 2.88 -10.89
CA GLY A 38 -11.83 3.60 -11.09
C GLY A 38 -11.61 4.97 -11.73
N MET A 39 -10.64 5.74 -11.23
CA MET A 39 -10.31 7.06 -11.78
C MET A 39 -9.73 6.97 -13.20
N GLU A 40 -8.89 5.99 -13.50
CA GLU A 40 -8.34 5.77 -14.85
C GLU A 40 -9.45 5.45 -15.87
N MET A 41 -10.50 4.73 -15.45
CA MET A 41 -11.68 4.53 -16.28
C MET A 41 -12.45 5.82 -16.52
N ASP A 42 -12.52 6.71 -15.53
CA ASP A 42 -13.15 8.03 -15.69
C ASP A 42 -12.35 8.96 -16.60
N VAL A 43 -11.01 8.93 -16.53
CA VAL A 43 -10.12 9.64 -17.48
C VAL A 43 -10.45 9.22 -18.91
N LEU A 44 -10.42 7.90 -19.19
CA LEU A 44 -10.74 7.37 -20.53
C LEU A 44 -12.14 7.77 -20.98
N ARG A 45 -13.13 7.73 -20.09
CA ARG A 45 -14.50 8.16 -20.37
C ARG A 45 -14.56 9.63 -20.79
N ILE A 46 -13.86 10.52 -20.08
CA ILE A 46 -13.86 11.96 -20.37
C ILE A 46 -13.10 12.25 -21.66
N GLU A 47 -11.95 11.62 -21.89
CA GLU A 47 -11.19 11.75 -23.14
C GLU A 47 -12.03 11.38 -24.37
N LEU A 48 -12.81 10.30 -24.28
CA LEU A 48 -13.75 9.90 -25.34
C LEU A 48 -14.85 10.94 -25.57
N GLU A 49 -15.38 11.54 -24.49
CA GLU A 49 -16.40 12.58 -24.57
C GLU A 49 -15.85 13.89 -25.17
N ILE A 50 -14.62 14.26 -24.83
CA ILE A 50 -13.90 15.40 -25.43
C ILE A 50 -13.70 15.16 -26.93
N GLY A 51 -13.32 13.94 -27.33
CA GLY A 51 -13.19 13.57 -28.73
C GLY A 51 -14.49 13.72 -29.54
N ARG A 52 -15.65 13.57 -28.89
CA ARG A 52 -16.98 13.81 -29.48
C ARG A 52 -17.39 15.27 -29.47
N ASN A 53 -16.99 16.02 -28.44
CA ASN A 53 -17.38 17.41 -28.22
C ASN A 53 -16.14 18.32 -28.06
N PRO A 54 -15.36 18.52 -29.14
CA PRO A 54 -14.15 19.33 -29.09
C PRO A 54 -14.51 20.79 -28.78
N GLY A 55 -13.93 21.34 -27.73
CA GLY A 55 -14.18 22.72 -27.26
C GLY A 55 -15.03 22.82 -25.99
N ASN A 56 -15.47 21.70 -25.41
CA ASN A 56 -16.10 21.70 -24.10
C ASN A 56 -15.05 21.94 -22.99
N ALA A 57 -14.90 23.20 -22.59
CA ALA A 57 -13.97 23.63 -21.55
C ALA A 57 -14.25 22.98 -20.17
N GLN A 58 -15.50 22.60 -19.89
CA GLN A 58 -15.85 21.93 -18.64
C GLN A 58 -15.29 20.51 -18.58
N LEU A 59 -15.36 19.77 -19.69
CA LEU A 59 -14.76 18.44 -19.78
C LEU A 59 -13.23 18.49 -19.69
N ALA A 60 -12.60 19.50 -20.30
CA ALA A 60 -11.15 19.69 -20.19
C ALA A 60 -10.73 20.00 -18.73
N GLN A 61 -11.53 20.77 -18.00
CA GLN A 61 -11.28 21.04 -16.59
C GLN A 61 -11.50 19.79 -15.71
N GLU A 62 -12.58 19.03 -15.97
CA GLU A 62 -12.86 17.77 -15.27
C GLU A 62 -11.73 16.76 -15.48
N LEU A 63 -11.24 16.62 -16.72
CA LEU A 63 -10.12 15.74 -17.06
C LEU A 63 -8.88 16.07 -16.22
N HIS A 64 -8.48 17.35 -16.22
CA HIS A 64 -7.30 17.79 -15.47
C HIS A 64 -7.40 17.50 -13.96
N GLN A 65 -8.58 17.73 -13.36
CA GLN A 65 -8.81 17.43 -11.94
C GLN A 65 -8.69 15.95 -11.60
N ILE A 66 -9.19 15.07 -12.49
CA ILE A 66 -9.08 13.63 -12.29
C ILE A 66 -7.65 13.17 -12.51
N GLU A 67 -6.93 13.72 -13.50
CA GLU A 67 -5.51 13.42 -13.72
C GLU A 67 -4.66 13.78 -12.49
N ASP A 68 -4.83 14.97 -11.90
CA ASP A 68 -4.15 15.37 -10.66
C ASP A 68 -4.48 14.41 -9.49
N SER A 69 -5.74 13.96 -9.43
CA SER A 69 -6.18 12.99 -8.41
C SER A 69 -5.53 11.61 -8.62
N VAL A 70 -5.41 11.15 -9.87
CA VAL A 70 -4.73 9.90 -10.24
C VAL A 70 -3.25 9.97 -9.87
N GLU A 71 -2.59 11.08 -10.16
CA GLU A 71 -1.19 11.30 -9.78
C GLU A 71 -1.00 11.22 -8.26
N THR A 72 -1.84 11.93 -7.51
CA THR A 72 -1.84 11.87 -6.03
C THR A 72 -2.05 10.44 -5.51
N MET A 73 -2.95 9.66 -6.14
CA MET A 73 -3.17 8.26 -5.76
C MET A 73 -1.96 7.37 -6.07
N ARG A 74 -1.25 7.62 -7.18
CA ARG A 74 -0.03 6.87 -7.52
C ARG A 74 1.10 7.15 -6.53
N GLU A 75 1.26 8.40 -6.09
CA GLU A 75 2.19 8.73 -5.01
C GLU A 75 1.85 7.99 -3.71
N ALA A 76 0.56 7.96 -3.34
CA ALA A 76 0.10 7.22 -2.17
C ALA A 76 0.33 5.70 -2.29
N GLN A 77 0.19 5.13 -3.50
CA GLN A 77 0.52 3.73 -3.77
C GLN A 77 2.01 3.45 -3.62
N ALA A 78 2.87 4.33 -4.15
CA ALA A 78 4.33 4.19 -4.03
C ALA A 78 4.76 4.23 -2.55
N ALA A 79 4.27 5.19 -1.78
CA ALA A 79 4.53 5.27 -0.35
C ALA A 79 4.03 4.02 0.40
N CYS A 80 2.83 3.53 0.05
CA CYS A 80 2.30 2.30 0.65
C CYS A 80 3.15 1.06 0.32
N ALA A 81 3.75 0.99 -0.89
CA ALA A 81 4.64 -0.10 -1.27
C ALA A 81 5.97 -0.05 -0.49
N GLU A 82 6.51 1.14 -0.25
CA GLU A 82 7.69 1.33 0.60
C GLU A 82 7.42 0.92 2.05
N GLU A 83 6.27 1.31 2.61
CA GLU A 83 5.83 0.90 3.95
C GLU A 83 5.72 -0.63 4.06
N ILE A 84 5.16 -1.31 3.04
CA ILE A 84 5.06 -2.78 3.01
C ILE A 84 6.45 -3.41 3.01
N ALA A 85 7.34 -2.98 2.10
CA ALA A 85 8.67 -3.54 1.98
C ALA A 85 9.47 -3.43 3.29
N ALA A 86 9.39 -2.28 3.97
CA ALA A 86 10.03 -2.08 5.27
C ALA A 86 9.45 -3.01 6.34
N ALA A 87 8.12 -3.15 6.40
CA ALA A 87 7.47 -4.04 7.37
C ALA A 87 7.76 -5.53 7.12
N GLU A 88 7.87 -5.95 5.85
CA GLU A 88 8.27 -7.30 5.48
C GLU A 88 9.73 -7.60 5.86
N GLU A 89 10.64 -6.63 5.70
CA GLU A 89 12.03 -6.77 6.14
C GLU A 89 12.13 -6.88 7.67
N ASP A 90 11.35 -6.10 8.42
CA ASP A 90 11.22 -6.21 9.88
C ASP A 90 10.78 -7.62 10.30
N VAL A 91 9.80 -8.22 9.60
CA VAL A 91 9.36 -9.61 9.83
C VAL A 91 10.51 -10.59 9.57
N ALA A 92 11.25 -10.43 8.47
CA ALA A 92 12.38 -11.30 8.13
C ALA A 92 13.53 -11.20 9.15
N VAL A 93 13.76 -10.02 9.74
CA VAL A 93 14.70 -9.84 10.86
C VAL A 93 14.22 -10.61 12.09
N LEU A 94 12.95 -10.44 12.47
CA LEU A 94 12.36 -11.14 13.62
C LEU A 94 12.39 -12.67 13.44
N ASP A 95 12.13 -13.17 12.23
CA ASP A 95 12.21 -14.59 11.91
C ASP A 95 13.62 -15.17 12.13
N ARG A 96 14.67 -14.42 11.72
CA ARG A 96 16.07 -14.81 11.99
C ARG A 96 16.39 -14.83 13.48
N LEU A 97 15.93 -13.83 14.24
CA LEU A 97 16.15 -13.76 15.69
C LEU A 97 15.45 -14.91 16.43
N ILE A 98 14.20 -15.21 16.06
CA ILE A 98 13.43 -16.33 16.63
C ILE A 98 14.12 -17.66 16.33
N ALA A 99 14.60 -17.86 15.09
CA ALA A 99 15.33 -19.06 14.72
C ALA A 99 16.62 -19.22 15.53
N ALA A 100 17.39 -18.14 15.72
CA ALA A 100 18.60 -18.15 16.54
C ALA A 100 18.30 -18.47 18.01
N ALA A 101 17.23 -17.92 18.59
CA ALA A 101 16.81 -18.20 19.96
C ALA A 101 16.31 -19.64 20.18
N ARG A 102 15.84 -20.32 19.12
CA ARG A 102 15.36 -21.72 19.16
C ARG A 102 16.45 -22.76 18.87
N GLY A 103 17.54 -22.36 18.24
CA GLY A 103 18.63 -23.25 17.78
C GLY A 103 19.86 -23.30 18.72
N GLY A 104 19.76 -22.71 19.91
CA GLY A 104 20.79 -22.72 20.96
C GLY A 104 20.51 -23.73 22.07
#